data_AF-A0A1Q3EKY4-F1
#
_entry.id   AF-A0A1Q3EKY4-F1
#
_cell.length_a   1.000
_cell.length_b   1.000
_cell.length_c   1.000
_cell.angle_alpha   90.00
_cell.angle_beta   90.00
_cell.angle_gamma   90.00
#
_symmetry.space_group_name_H-M   'P 1'
#
loop_
_entity.id
_entity.type
_entity.pdbx_description
1 polymer ?
#
loop_
_entity_poly.entity_id
_entity_poly.type
_entity_poly.pdbx_seq_one_letter_code
_entity_poly.pdbx_strand_id
1 'polypeptide(L)'
;MRKMLSILEEKGIQQGIIVFPGNMTPSARKVIVAMASQFRLEEFSESDLLVNITHHSLVPRHQVLSPSEKKVLLEKYRLKETQLPRIQLADPVARYYGLRRGQVVKITRPSETIEPSDIQIFSTLSTSSCLETHRADARTSASIFGTGGCRLS
;
A
#
# COMPACT_ATOMS: atom_id res chain seq x y z
N MET A 1 3.35 17.32 -18.68
CA MET A 1 3.74 17.39 -17.25
C MET A 1 3.93 18.82 -16.76
N ARG A 2 5.00 19.55 -17.14
CA ARG A 2 5.23 20.93 -16.62
C ARG A 2 4.03 21.88 -16.77
N LYS A 3 3.43 21.95 -17.96
CA LYS A 3 2.23 22.77 -18.24
C LYS A 3 1.04 22.41 -17.33
N MET A 4 0.87 21.14 -16.99
CA MET A 4 -0.21 20.70 -16.11
C MET A 4 0.03 21.15 -14.67
N LEU A 5 1.29 21.13 -14.21
CA LEU A 5 1.65 21.60 -12.87
C LEU A 5 1.37 23.09 -12.70
N SER A 6 1.70 23.92 -13.69
CA SER A 6 1.38 25.36 -13.66
C SER A 6 -0.13 25.61 -13.53
N ILE A 7 -0.95 24.83 -14.24
CA ILE A 7 -2.41 24.94 -14.14
C ILE A 7 -2.91 24.53 -12.75
N LEU A 8 -2.31 23.51 -12.13
CA LEU A 8 -2.68 23.07 -10.78
C LEU A 8 -2.32 24.12 -9.72
N GLU A 9 -1.15 24.75 -9.85
CA GLU A 9 -0.70 25.85 -8.98
C GLU A 9 -1.60 27.08 -9.13
N GLU A 10 -1.85 27.53 -10.36
CA GLU A 10 -2.71 28.68 -10.66
C GLU A 10 -4.13 28.50 -10.12
N LYS A 11 -4.67 27.27 -10.21
CA LYS A 11 -6.02 26.95 -9.74
C LYS A 11 -6.09 26.51 -8.28
N GLY A 12 -4.96 26.38 -7.59
CA GLY A 12 -4.91 25.91 -6.20
C GLY A 12 -5.47 24.50 -5.99
N ILE A 13 -5.39 23.62 -6.98
CA ILE A 13 -5.96 22.27 -6.91
C ILE A 13 -4.99 21.34 -6.18
N GLN A 14 -5.40 20.81 -5.03
CA GLN A 14 -4.56 19.96 -4.19
C GLN A 14 -4.55 18.48 -4.61
N GLN A 15 -5.59 18.03 -5.32
CA GLN A 15 -5.77 16.61 -5.67
C GLN A 15 -6.15 16.47 -7.14
N GLY A 16 -5.57 15.47 -7.82
CA GLY A 16 -5.83 15.25 -9.23
C GLY A 16 -5.53 13.81 -9.68
N ILE A 17 -6.17 13.43 -10.78
CA ILE A 17 -6.00 12.13 -11.43
C ILE A 17 -5.41 12.38 -12.81
N ILE A 18 -4.36 11.63 -13.15
CA ILE A 18 -3.68 11.72 -14.44
C ILE A 18 -3.91 10.42 -15.19
N VAL A 19 -4.54 10.51 -16.37
CA VAL A 19 -4.82 9.37 -17.25
C VAL A 19 -3.94 9.44 -18.50
N PHE A 20 -3.36 8.31 -18.91
CA PHE A 20 -2.46 8.24 -20.07
C PHE A 20 -2.70 6.97 -20.93
N PRO A 21 -2.62 7.06 -22.28
CA PRO A 21 -3.02 6.00 -23.22
C PRO A 21 -2.01 4.83 -23.38
N GLY A 22 -1.07 4.65 -22.44
CA GLY A 22 0.02 3.69 -22.62
C GLY A 22 0.87 3.55 -21.36
N ASN A 23 2.20 3.49 -21.51
CA ASN A 23 3.12 3.52 -20.37
C ASN A 23 3.66 4.93 -20.15
N MET A 24 3.67 5.37 -18.89
CA MET A 24 4.28 6.64 -18.50
C MET A 24 5.81 6.58 -18.68
N THR A 25 6.41 7.64 -19.20
CA THR A 25 7.88 7.73 -19.29
C THR A 25 8.50 7.79 -17.88
N PRO A 26 9.67 7.17 -17.64
CA PRO A 26 10.31 7.17 -16.32
C PRO A 26 10.65 8.58 -15.83
N SER A 27 10.97 9.50 -16.75
CA SER A 27 11.21 10.91 -16.44
C SER A 27 9.95 11.60 -15.92
N ALA A 28 8.78 11.32 -16.50
CA ALA A 28 7.52 11.85 -16.00
C ALA A 28 7.18 11.28 -14.62
N ARG A 29 7.33 9.97 -14.41
CA ARG A 29 7.07 9.34 -13.11
C ARG A 29 7.91 9.95 -11.98
N LYS A 30 9.19 10.22 -12.23
CA LYS A 30 10.07 10.91 -11.25
C LYS A 30 9.52 12.27 -10.82
N VAL A 31 8.97 13.04 -11.76
CA VAL A 31 8.36 14.35 -11.46
C VAL A 31 7.09 14.18 -10.62
N ILE A 32 6.24 13.19 -10.92
CA ILE A 32 5.05 12.90 -10.10
C ILE A 32 5.46 12.58 -8.66
N VAL A 33 6.47 11.71 -8.49
CA VAL A 33 6.98 11.34 -7.16
C VAL A 33 7.58 12.53 -6.41
N ALA A 34 8.33 13.40 -7.10
CA ALA A 34 8.90 14.61 -6.50
C ALA A 34 7.83 15.60 -6.02
N MET A 35 6.69 15.68 -6.71
CA MET A 35 5.59 16.60 -6.41
C MET A 35 4.53 15.99 -5.48
N ALA A 36 4.64 14.71 -5.13
CA ALA A 36 3.69 14.00 -4.27
C ALA A 36 3.58 14.58 -2.85
N SER A 37 4.54 15.40 -2.43
CA SER A 37 4.53 16.11 -1.14
C SER A 37 3.61 17.33 -1.14
N GLN A 38 3.45 17.99 -2.29
CA GLN A 38 2.67 19.22 -2.44
C GLN A 38 1.27 18.93 -3.00
N PHE A 39 1.19 18.01 -3.96
CA PHE A 39 -0.05 17.65 -4.65
C PHE A 39 -0.33 16.16 -4.51
N ARG A 40 -1.59 15.81 -4.28
CA ARG A 40 -2.06 14.42 -4.32
C ARG A 40 -2.39 14.05 -5.76
N LEU A 41 -1.40 13.52 -6.47
CA LEU A 41 -1.56 13.07 -7.85
C LEU A 41 -1.61 11.54 -7.91
N GLU A 42 -2.66 11.01 -8.52
CA GLU A 42 -2.84 9.58 -8.76
C GLU A 42 -2.71 9.29 -10.27
N GLU A 43 -1.90 8.30 -10.65
CA GLU A 43 -1.64 7.95 -12.05
C GLU A 43 -2.40 6.68 -12.46
N PHE A 44 -3.12 6.73 -13.58
CA PHE A 44 -3.85 5.60 -14.15
C PHE A 44 -3.54 5.45 -15.64
N SER A 45 -3.33 4.21 -16.09
CA SER A 45 -3.33 3.95 -17.53
C SER A 45 -4.77 3.93 -18.04
N GLU A 46 -4.98 4.31 -19.29
CA GLU A 46 -6.29 4.23 -19.93
C GLU A 46 -6.83 2.79 -19.90
N SER A 47 -5.95 1.81 -20.11
CA SER A 47 -6.27 0.38 -20.05
C SER A 47 -6.83 -0.06 -18.70
N ASP A 48 -6.34 0.51 -17.59
CA ASP A 48 -6.84 0.21 -16.24
C ASP A 48 -8.28 0.70 -16.02
N LEU A 49 -8.71 1.73 -16.76
CA LEU A 49 -10.01 2.39 -16.61
C LEU A 49 -11.09 1.83 -17.55
N LEU A 50 -10.72 0.99 -18.52
CA LEU A 50 -11.66 0.38 -19.46
C LEU A 50 -12.71 -0.50 -18.77
N VAL A 51 -12.35 -1.13 -17.65
CA VAL A 51 -13.23 -2.04 -16.91
C VAL A 51 -13.24 -1.67 -15.44
N ASN A 52 -14.43 -1.44 -14.89
CA ASN A 52 -14.57 -1.23 -13.45
C ASN A 52 -14.43 -2.56 -12.70
N ILE A 53 -13.28 -2.74 -12.07
CA ILE A 53 -12.93 -3.92 -11.26
C ILE A 53 -13.91 -4.21 -10.11
N THR A 54 -14.63 -3.20 -9.59
CA THR A 54 -15.49 -3.36 -8.41
C THR A 54 -16.81 -4.07 -8.71
N HIS A 55 -17.21 -4.14 -9.98
CA HIS A 55 -18.42 -4.87 -10.40
C HIS A 55 -18.15 -6.34 -10.73
N HIS A 56 -16.90 -6.78 -10.63
CA HIS A 56 -16.54 -8.16 -10.90
C HIS A 56 -17.04 -9.09 -9.78
N SER A 57 -17.64 -10.24 -10.14
CA SER A 57 -18.25 -11.18 -9.18
C SER A 57 -17.28 -11.72 -8.12
N LEU A 58 -16.02 -11.93 -8.50
CA LEU A 58 -14.97 -12.41 -7.59
C LEU A 58 -14.43 -11.33 -6.63
N VAL A 59 -14.73 -10.05 -6.88
CA VAL A 59 -14.23 -8.95 -6.04
C VAL A 59 -15.31 -8.61 -5.00
N PRO A 60 -15.06 -8.84 -3.70
CA PRO A 60 -16.02 -8.50 -2.66
C PRO A 60 -16.17 -6.97 -2.51
N ARG A 61 -17.19 -6.54 -1.78
CA ARG A 61 -17.38 -5.10 -1.51
C ARG A 61 -16.39 -4.63 -0.46
N HIS A 62 -15.71 -3.53 -0.76
CA HIS A 62 -14.70 -2.89 0.08
C HIS A 62 -15.25 -1.56 0.61
N GLN A 63 -15.18 -1.32 1.91
CA GLN A 63 -15.59 -0.08 2.56
C GLN A 63 -14.44 0.48 3.38
N VAL A 64 -14.03 1.72 3.08
CA VAL A 64 -13.00 2.42 3.86
C VAL A 64 -13.59 2.87 5.19
N LEU A 65 -12.90 2.55 6.28
CA LEU A 65 -13.34 2.92 7.62
C LEU A 65 -12.79 4.28 8.05
N SER A 66 -13.60 5.00 8.80
CA SER A 66 -13.20 6.22 9.49
C SER A 66 -12.26 5.89 10.67
N PRO A 67 -11.45 6.87 11.16
CA PRO A 67 -10.56 6.65 12.28
C PRO A 67 -11.30 6.31 13.59
N SER A 68 -12.54 6.76 13.76
CA SER A 68 -13.40 6.40 14.91
C SER A 68 -13.84 4.93 14.83
N GLU A 69 -14.36 4.49 13.69
CA GLU A 69 -14.77 3.10 13.46
C GLU A 69 -13.60 2.14 13.59
N LYS A 70 -12.42 2.53 13.10
CA LYS A 70 -11.17 1.77 13.27
C LYS A 70 -10.88 1.49 14.75
N LYS A 71 -10.98 2.51 15.62
CA LYS A 71 -10.74 2.36 17.07
C LYS A 71 -11.74 1.40 17.70
N VAL A 72 -13.03 1.58 17.41
CA VAL A 72 -14.11 0.73 17.91
C VAL A 72 -13.89 -0.74 17.52
N LEU A 73 -13.44 -1.01 16.29
CA LEU A 73 -13.15 -2.37 15.85
C LEU A 73 -11.93 -2.97 16.56
N LEU A 74 -10.85 -2.21 16.71
CA LEU A 74 -9.65 -2.67 17.41
C LEU A 74 -9.95 -2.98 18.88
N GLU A 75 -10.78 -2.17 19.54
CA GLU A 75 -11.24 -2.40 20.91
C GLU A 75 -12.17 -3.62 21.01
N LYS A 76 -13.14 -3.74 20.09
CA LYS A 76 -14.11 -4.86 20.08
C LYS A 76 -13.42 -6.22 19.98
N TYR A 77 -12.41 -6.33 19.13
CA TYR A 77 -11.67 -7.58 18.93
C TYR A 77 -10.39 -7.67 19.77
N ARG A 78 -10.05 -6.62 20.54
CA ARG A 78 -8.81 -6.52 21.32
C ARG A 78 -7.54 -6.81 20.50
N LEU A 79 -7.53 -6.34 19.25
CA LEU A 79 -6.45 -6.56 18.28
C LEU A 79 -5.53 -5.34 18.17
N LYS A 80 -4.26 -5.60 17.86
CA LYS A 80 -3.29 -4.57 17.45
C LYS A 80 -3.32 -4.41 15.93
N GLU A 81 -3.05 -3.20 15.44
CA GLU A 81 -3.01 -2.92 13.98
C GLU A 81 -2.02 -3.81 13.23
N THR A 82 -0.96 -4.25 13.89
CA THR A 82 0.07 -5.13 13.32
C THR A 82 -0.42 -6.56 13.04
N GLN A 83 -1.49 -7.00 13.71
CA GLN A 83 -2.06 -8.34 13.56
C GLN A 83 -3.03 -8.42 12.38
N LEU A 84 -3.41 -7.28 11.80
CA LEU A 84 -4.31 -7.24 10.66
C LEU A 84 -3.56 -7.69 9.38
N PRO A 85 -4.20 -8.53 8.54
CA PRO A 85 -3.76 -8.80 7.18
C PRO A 85 -3.42 -7.49 6.44
N ARG A 86 -2.43 -7.53 5.53
CA ARG A 86 -1.98 -6.31 4.85
C ARG A 86 -2.26 -6.33 3.35
N ILE A 87 -2.80 -5.23 2.81
CA ILE A 87 -2.99 -5.00 1.36
C ILE A 87 -1.81 -4.19 0.81
N GLN A 88 -1.35 -4.59 -0.37
CA GLN A 88 -0.35 -3.85 -1.13
C GLN A 88 -0.95 -2.60 -1.78
N LEU A 89 -0.22 -1.49 -1.78
CA LEU A 89 -0.65 -0.28 -2.48
C LEU A 89 -0.69 -0.44 -4.01
N ALA A 90 0.00 -1.45 -4.53
CA ALA A 90 -0.01 -1.82 -5.94
C ALA A 90 -1.26 -2.61 -6.35
N ASP A 91 -2.08 -3.05 -5.40
CA ASP A 91 -3.34 -3.74 -5.70
C ASP A 91 -4.29 -2.78 -6.44
N PRO A 92 -4.90 -3.20 -7.57
CA PRO A 92 -5.85 -2.36 -8.31
C PRO A 92 -7.01 -1.86 -7.44
N VAL A 93 -7.47 -2.63 -6.45
CA VAL A 93 -8.53 -2.20 -5.52
C VAL A 93 -8.04 -1.07 -4.61
N ALA A 94 -6.81 -1.19 -4.08
CA ALA A 94 -6.22 -0.16 -3.24
C ALA A 94 -6.01 1.15 -4.00
N ARG A 95 -5.59 1.05 -5.26
CA ARG A 95 -5.43 2.19 -6.17
C ARG A 95 -6.77 2.82 -6.52
N TYR A 96 -7.81 2.02 -6.77
CA TYR A 96 -9.17 2.51 -7.09
C TYR A 96 -9.78 3.34 -5.95
N TYR A 97 -9.64 2.89 -4.70
CA TYR A 97 -10.13 3.64 -3.52
C TYR A 97 -9.13 4.71 -3.02
N GLY A 98 -7.97 4.86 -3.65
CA GLY A 98 -6.94 5.81 -3.22
C GLY A 98 -6.47 5.57 -1.78
N LEU A 99 -6.33 4.29 -1.38
CA LEU A 99 -6.01 3.93 0.00
C LEU A 99 -4.62 4.43 0.41
N ARG A 100 -4.53 4.95 1.63
CA ARG A 100 -3.28 5.40 2.25
C ARG A 100 -2.81 4.44 3.32
N ARG A 101 -1.52 4.48 3.61
CA ARG A 101 -0.86 3.70 4.67
C ARG A 101 -1.57 3.89 6.02
N GLY A 102 -1.83 2.79 6.72
CA GLY A 102 -2.51 2.79 8.02
C GLY A 102 -4.03 2.94 7.98
N GLN A 103 -4.63 3.13 6.79
CA GLN A 103 -6.07 3.00 6.62
C GLN A 103 -6.49 1.54 6.68
N VAL A 104 -7.70 1.35 7.17
CA VAL A 104 -8.30 0.03 7.37
C VAL A 104 -9.54 -0.06 6.50
N VAL A 105 -9.66 -1.18 5.78
CA VAL A 105 -10.80 -1.46 4.91
C VAL A 105 -11.56 -2.65 5.44
N LYS A 106 -12.87 -2.50 5.52
CA LYS A 106 -13.82 -3.58 5.80
C LYS A 106 -14.19 -4.26 4.49
N ILE A 107 -13.96 -5.56 4.41
CA ILE A 107 -14.40 -6.37 3.26
C ILE A 107 -15.66 -7.12 3.66
N THR A 108 -16.69 -7.06 2.82
CA THR A 108 -17.93 -7.84 2.98
C THR A 108 -18.03 -8.85 1.86
N ARG A 109 -17.86 -10.13 2.20
CA ARG A 109 -18.04 -11.25 1.27
C ARG A 109 -19.47 -11.77 1.38
N PRO A 110 -20.18 -11.98 0.25
CA PRO A 110 -21.43 -12.75 0.27
C PRO A 110 -21.09 -14.19 0.62
N SER A 111 -21.57 -14.66 1.77
CA SER A 111 -21.50 -16.05 2.19
C SER A 111 -22.73 -16.82 1.68
N GLU A 112 -22.60 -18.14 1.57
CA GLU A 112 -23.74 -19.03 1.29
C GLU A 112 -24.73 -19.07 2.46
N THR A 113 -24.28 -18.76 3.68
CA THR A 113 -25.13 -18.59 4.87
C THR A 113 -25.77 -17.19 4.87
N ILE A 114 -27.02 -17.12 5.34
CA ILE A 114 -27.91 -15.94 5.39
C ILE A 114 -27.28 -14.72 6.10
N GLU A 115 -26.25 -14.92 6.92
CA GLU A 115 -25.52 -13.87 7.62
C GLU A 115 -24.18 -13.58 6.92
N PRO A 116 -23.86 -12.34 6.50
CA PRO A 116 -22.57 -12.01 5.88
C PRO A 116 -21.42 -12.20 6.88
N SER A 117 -20.76 -13.36 6.82
CA SER A 117 -19.93 -13.84 7.94
C SER A 117 -18.45 -13.47 7.90
N ASP A 118 -17.92 -12.93 6.80
CA ASP A 118 -16.46 -12.82 6.67
C ASP A 118 -16.00 -11.35 6.55
N ILE A 119 -15.88 -10.67 7.69
CA ILE A 119 -15.23 -9.35 7.76
C ILE A 119 -13.72 -9.58 7.78
N GLN A 120 -13.10 -9.57 6.60
CA GLN A 120 -11.65 -9.49 6.52
C GLN A 120 -11.23 -8.02 6.59
N ILE A 121 -10.41 -7.72 7.60
CA ILE A 121 -9.91 -6.37 7.86
C ILE A 121 -8.48 -6.32 7.37
N PHE A 122 -8.22 -5.46 6.39
CA PHE A 122 -6.88 -5.27 5.87
C PHE A 122 -6.32 -3.90 6.24
N SER A 123 -5.03 -3.86 6.55
CA SER A 123 -4.23 -2.65 6.72
C SER A 123 -3.33 -2.42 5.50
N THR A 124 -3.12 -1.18 5.08
CA THR A 124 -2.22 -0.89 3.95
C THR A 124 -0.75 -0.95 4.37
N LEU A 125 0.09 -1.62 3.58
CA LEU A 125 1.52 -1.77 3.86
C LEU A 125 2.27 -0.43 3.89
N SER A 126 3.06 -0.20 4.95
CA SER A 126 4.18 0.75 4.88
C SER A 126 5.41 0.05 4.32
N THR A 127 5.84 0.43 3.12
CA THR A 127 7.06 -0.12 2.51
C THR A 127 8.34 0.26 3.27
N SER A 128 8.26 1.12 4.29
CA SER A 128 9.44 1.53 5.05
C SER A 128 9.99 0.44 5.96
N SER A 129 9.17 -0.48 6.48
CA SER A 129 9.64 -1.47 7.45
C SER A 129 10.36 -2.68 6.84
N CYS A 130 10.43 -2.82 5.51
CA CYS A 130 11.11 -3.96 4.87
C CYS A 130 12.59 -3.68 4.53
N LEU A 131 13.02 -2.41 4.47
CA LEU A 131 14.39 -2.06 4.09
C LEU A 131 15.35 -1.94 5.29
N GLU A 132 14.85 -1.93 6.52
CA GLU A 132 15.68 -1.78 7.73
C GLU A 132 16.12 -3.11 8.36
N THR A 133 15.43 -4.22 8.10
CA THR A 133 15.79 -5.54 8.69
C THR A 133 16.90 -6.30 7.96
N HIS A 134 17.40 -5.82 6.81
CA HIS A 134 18.50 -6.48 6.08
C HIS A 134 19.86 -5.78 6.17
N ARG A 135 20.00 -4.74 7.01
CA ARG A 135 21.25 -3.97 7.12
C ARG A 135 21.96 -4.05 8.48
N ALA A 136 21.42 -4.79 9.44
CA ALA A 136 22.03 -5.01 10.75
C ALA A 136 22.24 -6.51 10.96
N ASP A 137 23.35 -7.06 10.42
CA ASP A 137 24.05 -8.27 10.92
C ASP A 137 25.26 -8.59 10.02
N ALA A 138 26.20 -7.66 9.91
CA ALA A 138 27.48 -7.91 9.22
C ALA A 138 28.70 -7.31 9.96
N ARG A 139 28.60 -7.09 11.28
CA ARG A 139 29.74 -6.71 12.13
C ARG A 139 29.54 -7.16 13.58
N THR A 140 29.57 -8.47 13.86
CA THR A 140 30.02 -9.00 15.17
C THR A 140 30.33 -10.48 15.03
N SER A 141 31.57 -10.81 14.65
CA SER A 141 32.27 -12.02 15.11
C SER A 141 33.74 -11.90 14.69
N ALA A 142 34.45 -10.98 15.34
CA ALA A 142 35.89 -11.00 15.34
C ALA A 142 36.35 -12.25 16.10
N SER A 143 36.89 -13.21 15.34
CA SER A 143 38.11 -13.96 15.67
C SER A 143 38.34 -14.28 17.15
N ILE A 144 37.77 -15.40 17.61
CA ILE A 144 38.38 -16.23 18.65
C ILE A 144 38.41 -17.65 18.07
N PHE A 145 39.53 -18.04 17.47
CA PHE A 145 39.91 -19.45 17.39
C PHE A 145 41.42 -19.55 17.55
N GLY A 146 41.81 -20.08 18.70
CA GLY A 146 43.17 -20.30 19.10
C GLY A 146 43.85 -21.37 18.27
N THR A 147 45.13 -21.13 18.02
CA THR A 147 46.12 -22.10 17.59
C THR A 147 46.26 -23.21 18.65
N GLY A 148 46.00 -24.45 18.25
CA GLY A 148 46.27 -25.65 19.04
C GLY A 148 46.23 -26.86 18.13
N GLY A 149 47.41 -27.38 17.78
CA GLY A 149 47.57 -28.44 16.79
C GLY A 149 47.12 -29.82 17.26
N CYS A 150 46.74 -30.65 16.29
CA CYS A 150 46.79 -32.10 16.38
C CYS A 150 47.35 -32.66 15.07
N ARG A 151 48.30 -33.57 15.24
CA ARG A 151 49.21 -34.17 14.27
C ARG A 151 48.66 -35.52 13.76
N LEU A 152 49.10 -35.89 12.57
CA LEU A 152 49.21 -37.25 11.96
C LEU A 152 47.95 -38.10 11.78
N SER A 153 47.63 -38.40 10.51
CA SER A 153 47.80 -39.72 9.85
C SER A 153 47.64 -39.53 8.34
#